data_AF-A0A5S5AWY4-F1
#
_entry.id   AF-A0A5S5AWY4-F1
#
_cell.length_a   1.000
_cell.length_b   1.000
_cell.length_c   1.000
_cell.angle_alpha   90.00
_cell.angle_beta   90.00
_cell.angle_gamma   90.00
#
_symmetry.space_group_name_H-M   'P 1'
#
loop_
_entity.id
_entity.type
_entity.pdbx_description
1 polymer ?
#
loop_
_entity_poly.entity_id
_entity_poly.type
_entity_poly.pdbx_seq_one_letter_code
_entity_poly.pdbx_strand_id
1 'polypeptide(L)' 'MGDGHQTTSNDEKNKDIETLRILLAHWIEHNRSHEENFRQWAEKSEKLGKGEVSKMITRAADALKAASDFLLEAKKYI' A
#
# COMPACT_ATOMS: atom_id res chain seq x y z
N MET A 1 -34.28 -34.57 3.72
CA MET A 1 -33.94 -33.57 4.75
C MET A 1 -32.48 -33.22 4.56
N GLY A 2 -32.18 -32.27 3.69
CA GLY A 2 -30.82 -31.82 3.47
C GLY A 2 -30.82 -30.33 3.70
N ASP A 3 -30.16 -29.88 4.75
CA ASP A 3 -29.75 -28.48 4.93
C ASP A 3 -28.86 -28.40 6.18
N GLY A 4 -27.78 -27.61 6.09
CA GLY A 4 -27.16 -27.07 7.30
C GLY A 4 -25.64 -27.02 7.43
N HIS A 5 -24.83 -27.10 6.36
CA HIS A 5 -23.36 -27.00 6.53
C HIS A 5 -22.62 -26.01 5.61
N GLN A 6 -23.32 -25.07 4.97
CA GLN A 6 -22.66 -24.08 4.07
C GLN A 6 -22.47 -22.68 4.67
N THR A 7 -23.03 -22.39 5.84
CA THR A 7 -23.14 -21.01 6.36
C THR A 7 -21.82 -20.45 6.89
N THR A 8 -21.05 -21.23 7.65
CA THR A 8 -19.81 -20.76 8.29
C THR A 8 -18.70 -20.37 7.31
N SER A 9 -18.59 -21.05 6.17
CA SER A 9 -17.52 -20.77 5.19
C SER A 9 -17.74 -19.49 4.40
N ASN A 10 -18.99 -19.01 4.26
CA ASN A 10 -19.29 -17.75 3.58
C ASN A 10 -19.08 -16.54 4.50
N ASP A 11 -19.37 -16.67 5.79
CA ASP A 11 -19.19 -15.59 6.75
C ASP A 11 -17.70 -15.25 6.95
N GLU A 12 -16.82 -16.27 7.02
CA GLU A 12 -15.37 -16.06 7.11
C GLU A 12 -14.81 -15.40 5.83
N LYS A 13 -15.25 -15.82 4.64
CA LYS A 13 -14.86 -15.17 3.38
C LYS A 13 -15.27 -13.70 3.34
N ASN A 14 -16.46 -13.37 3.85
CA ASN A 14 -16.93 -11.99 3.91
C ASN A 14 -16.08 -11.14 4.86
N LYS A 15 -15.65 -11.69 6.01
CA LYS A 15 -14.73 -11.02 6.93
C LYS A 15 -13.34 -10.80 6.33
N ASP A 16 -12.83 -11.76 5.57
CA ASP A 16 -11.55 -11.63 4.87
C ASP A 16 -11.61 -10.52 3.81
N ILE A 17 -12.72 -10.44 3.06
CA ILE A 17 -12.95 -9.37 2.08
C ILE A 17 -12.99 -8.00 2.76
N GLU A 18 -13.71 -7.88 3.88
CA GLU A 18 -13.78 -6.62 4.63
C GLU A 18 -12.41 -6.22 5.21
N THR A 19 -11.69 -7.20 5.76
CA THR A 19 -10.32 -7.00 6.25
C THR A 19 -9.41 -6.55 5.12
N LEU A 20 -9.50 -7.17 3.93
CA LEU A 20 -8.71 -6.80 2.77
C LEU A 20 -9.02 -5.37 2.29
N ARG A 21 -10.28 -4.93 2.31
CA ARG A 21 -10.65 -3.52 2.02
C ARG A 21 -9.96 -2.54 2.96
N ILE A 22 -9.92 -2.85 4.25
CA ILE A 22 -9.27 -2.01 5.27
C ILE A 22 -7.76 -1.99 5.04
N LEU A 23 -7.14 -3.15 4.80
CA LEU A 23 -5.71 -3.27 4.55
C LEU A 23 -5.26 -2.49 3.30
N LEU A 24 -6.01 -2.59 2.19
CA LEU A 24 -5.70 -1.83 0.97
C LEU A 24 -5.72 -0.32 1.23
N ALA A 25 -6.72 0.19 1.96
CA ALA A 25 -6.78 1.60 2.31
C ALA A 25 -5.61 2.02 3.22
N HIS A 26 -5.28 1.19 4.22
CA HIS A 26 -4.18 1.44 5.15
C HIS A 26 -2.81 1.47 4.44
N TRP A 27 -2.54 0.50 3.56
CA TRP A 27 -1.26 0.44 2.83
C TRP A 27 -1.09 1.61 1.86
N ILE A 28 -2.15 2.05 1.17
CA ILE A 28 -2.09 3.23 0.30
C ILE A 28 -1.69 4.47 1.10
N GLU A 29 -2.33 4.69 2.25
CA GLU A 29 -2.05 5.85 3.11
C GLU A 29 -0.62 5.79 3.66
N HIS A 30 -0.20 4.62 4.14
CA HIS A 30 1.14 4.42 4.68
C HIS A 30 2.23 4.62 3.62
N ASN A 31 2.02 4.10 2.41
CA ASN A 31 2.95 4.28 1.29
C ASN A 31 3.08 5.75 0.88
N ARG A 32 1.98 6.52 0.86
CA ARG A 32 2.01 7.96 0.57
C ARG A 32 2.78 8.74 1.64
N SER A 33 2.56 8.43 2.92
CA SER A 33 3.33 9.02 4.02
C SER A 33 4.82 8.72 3.91
N HIS A 34 5.19 7.48 3.57
CA HIS A 34 6.59 7.13 3.34
C HIS A 34 7.17 7.76 2.09
N GLU A 35 6.42 7.85 0.98
CA GLU A 35 6.83 8.54 -0.23
C GLU A 35 7.20 9.99 0.09
N GLU A 36 6.33 10.73 0.76
CA GLU A 36 6.56 12.12 1.11
C GLU A 36 7.83 12.29 1.96
N ASN A 37 7.94 11.48 3.02
CA ASN A 37 9.13 11.47 3.89
C ASN A 37 10.41 11.16 3.10
N PHE A 38 10.35 10.20 2.16
CA PHE A 38 11.50 9.86 1.32
C PHE A 38 11.87 11.01 0.40
N ARG A 39 10.89 11.70 -0.23
CA ARG A 39 11.18 12.87 -1.06
C ARG A 39 11.85 14.00 -0.27
N GLN A 40 11.40 14.27 0.95
CA GLN A 40 12.05 15.25 1.84
C GLN A 40 13.50 14.87 2.15
N TRP A 41 13.79 13.59 2.40
CA TRP A 41 15.15 13.12 2.67
C TRP A 41 16.02 13.02 1.42
N ALA A 42 15.45 12.77 0.24
CA ALA A 42 16.17 12.85 -1.02
C ALA A 42 16.66 14.28 -1.26
N GLU A 43 15.79 15.28 -1.09
CA GLU A 43 16.15 16.70 -1.21
C GLU A 43 17.23 17.09 -0.18
N LYS A 44 17.06 16.67 1.08
CA LYS A 44 18.06 16.90 2.13
C LYS A 44 19.40 16.24 1.81
N SER A 45 19.40 15.02 1.27
CA SER A 45 20.62 14.29 0.89
C SER A 45 21.36 15.00 -0.24
N GLU A 46 20.63 15.58 -1.20
CA GLU A 46 21.22 16.38 -2.28
C GLU A 46 21.93 17.63 -1.71
N LYS A 47 21.26 18.37 -0.82
CA LYS A 47 21.83 19.55 -0.14
C LYS A 47 23.06 19.22 0.71
N LEU A 48 23.20 17.97 1.16
CA LEU A 48 24.37 17.47 1.90
C LEU A 48 25.50 16.96 0.97
N GLY A 49 25.38 17.11 -0.34
CA GLY A 49 26.36 16.63 -1.32
C GLY A 49 26.36 15.10 -1.48
N LYS A 50 25.28 14.43 -1.08
CA LYS A 50 25.13 12.96 -1.18
C LYS A 50 24.23 12.58 -2.36
N GLY A 51 24.61 12.98 -3.57
CA GLY A 51 23.78 12.82 -4.76
C GLY A 51 23.37 11.38 -5.07
N GLU A 52 24.27 10.40 -4.93
CA GLU A 52 23.91 8.99 -5.14
C GLU A 52 22.89 8.48 -4.12
N VAL A 53 22.97 8.93 -2.87
CA VAL A 53 21.97 8.60 -1.84
C VAL A 53 20.63 9.25 -2.18
N SER A 54 20.63 10.53 -2.60
CA SER A 54 19.42 11.22 -3.05
C SER A 54 18.73 10.48 -4.20
N LYS A 55 19.50 10.04 -5.21
CA LYS A 55 18.99 9.24 -6.34
C LYS A 55 18.33 7.93 -5.88
N MET A 56 18.95 7.20 -4.96
CA MET A 56 18.39 5.94 -4.47
C MET A 56 17.13 6.16 -3.63
N ILE A 57 17.10 7.18 -2.77
CA ILE A 57 15.90 7.52 -1.98
C ILE A 57 14.77 7.97 -2.91
N THR A 58 15.07 8.74 -3.96
CA THR A 58 14.07 9.15 -4.97
C THR A 58 13.45 7.93 -5.66
N ARG A 59 14.27 6.96 -6.07
CA ARG A 59 13.77 5.70 -6.65
C ARG A 59 12.90 4.91 -5.68
N ALA A 60 13.22 4.90 -4.39
CA ALA A 60 12.39 4.27 -3.38
C ALA A 60 11.03 4.98 -3.24
N ALA A 61 11.00 6.31 -3.27
CA ALA A 61 9.76 7.08 -3.27
C ALA A 61 8.90 6.77 -4.51
N ASP A 62 9.50 6.71 -5.69
CA ASP A 62 8.79 6.38 -6.93
C ASP A 62 8.23 4.94 -6.90
N ALA A 63 8.94 3.99 -6.29
CA ALA A 63 8.44 2.64 -6.09
C ALA A 63 7.24 2.59 -5.14
N LEU A 64 7.24 3.37 -4.05
CA LEU A 64 6.09 3.50 -3.15
C LEU A 64 4.88 4.12 -3.83
N LYS A 65 5.12 5.12 -4.69
CA LYS A 65 4.07 5.72 -5.52
C LYS A 65 3.45 4.67 -6.45
N ALA A 66 4.28 3.93 -7.20
CA ALA A 66 3.81 2.88 -8.10
C ALA A 66 3.04 1.78 -7.35
N ALA A 67 3.53 1.35 -6.19
CA ALA A 67 2.82 0.42 -5.33
C ALA A 67 1.44 0.97 -4.90
N SER A 68 1.37 2.24 -4.50
CA SER A 68 0.10 2.91 -4.15
C SER A 68 -0.87 2.96 -5.31
N ASP A 69 -0.40 3.22 -6.53
CA ASP A 69 -1.22 3.25 -7.74
C ASP A 69 -1.81 1.86 -8.04
N PHE A 70 -1.01 0.79 -7.91
CA PHE A 70 -1.49 -0.59 -8.06
C PHE A 70 -2.50 -0.99 -6.97
N LEU A 71 -2.26 -0.59 -5.71
CA LEU A 71 -3.19 -0.87 -4.61
C LEU A 71 -4.52 -0.12 -4.79
N LEU A 72 -4.47 1.11 -5.29
CA LEU A 72 -5.66 1.90 -5.62
C LEU A 72 -6.46 1.24 -6.76
N GLU A 73 -5.77 0.70 -7.76
CA GLU A 73 -6.40 -0.08 -8.83
C GLU A 73 -7.03 -1.37 -8.28
N ALA A 74 -6.30 -2.13 -7.45
CA ALA A 74 -6.80 -3.35 -6.82
C ALA A 74 -8.08 -3.11 -5.99
N LYS A 75 -8.17 -1.97 -5.29
CA LYS A 75 -9.33 -1.57 -4.51
C LYS A 75 -10.62 -1.44 -5.35
N LYS A 76 -10.54 -1.29 -6.67
CA LYS A 76 -11.73 -1.21 -7.56
C LYS A 76 -12.39 -2.57 -7.80
N TYR A 77 -11.69 -3.67 -7.54
CA TYR A 77 -12.14 -5.03 -7.82
C TYR A 77 -12.71 -5.75 -6.58
N ILE A 78 -12.80 -5.06 -5.46
CA ILE A 78 -13.30 -5.57 -4.18
C ILE A 78 -14.42 -4.67 -3.66
#